data_AF-A0A7U7G405-F1
#
_entry.id   AF-A0A7U7G405-F1
#
_cell.length_a   1.000
_cell.length_b   1.000
_cell.length_c   1.000
_cell.angle_alpha   90.00
_cell.angle_beta   90.00
_cell.angle_gamma   90.00
#
_symmetry.space_group_name_H-M   'P 1'
#
loop_
_entity.id
_entity.type
_entity.pdbx_description
1 polymer ?
#
loop_
_entity_poly.entity_id
_entity_poly.type
_entity_poly.pdbx_seq_one_letter_code
_entity_poly.pdbx_strand_id
1 'polypeptide(L)'
;MAYFAIIDEGAAMEPVPIRGWTIIPLTQDRKQADGTITAHSLTEEELLQQVTPHMPAGSRAIRLHVTDEDWNARPVVNPVLSKGGITQGETPSTTLRDQAAAMMLQVQQQAAMTAAMGETFGPKMRACVSTLRAILDGSDTPTSLPTLPARPTD
;
A
#
# COMPACT_ATOMS: atom_id res chain seq x y z
N MET A 1 21.38 11.75 10.98
CA MET A 1 19.91 11.79 11.19
C MET A 1 19.49 10.49 11.87
N ALA A 2 18.40 10.49 12.64
CA ALA A 2 17.76 9.27 13.12
C ALA A 2 16.54 8.96 12.25
N TYR A 3 16.48 7.74 11.74
CA TYR A 3 15.43 7.27 10.85
C TYR A 3 14.43 6.41 11.60
N PHE A 4 13.15 6.65 11.40
CA PHE A 4 12.08 5.91 12.04
C PHE A 4 11.04 5.44 11.01
N ALA A 5 10.60 4.20 11.16
CA ALA A 5 9.44 3.64 10.49
C ALA A 5 8.25 3.65 11.46
N ILE A 6 7.08 4.07 10.96
CA ILE A 6 5.82 4.02 11.70
C ILE A 6 5.09 2.75 11.27
N ILE A 7 4.80 1.88 12.23
CA ILE A 7 4.12 0.60 12.02
C ILE A 7 2.89 0.49 12.92
N ASP A 8 1.99 -0.43 12.58
CA ASP A 8 0.85 -0.77 13.42
C ASP A 8 1.31 -1.44 14.72
N GLU A 9 0.76 -1.02 15.86
CA GLU A 9 1.12 -1.58 17.17
C GLU A 9 0.74 -3.06 17.29
N GLY A 10 -0.34 -3.48 16.62
CA GLY A 10 -0.82 -4.85 16.57
C GLY A 10 -0.15 -5.74 15.52
N ALA A 11 0.84 -5.24 14.78
CA ALA A 11 1.50 -6.01 13.74
C ALA A 11 2.36 -7.15 14.33
N ALA A 12 1.77 -8.34 14.40
CA ALA A 12 2.43 -9.59 14.82
C ALA A 12 2.90 -10.46 13.65
N MET A 13 2.54 -10.11 12.40
CA MET A 13 2.90 -10.86 11.20
C MET A 13 4.13 -10.23 10.53
N GLU A 14 5.18 -11.02 10.31
CA GLU A 14 6.26 -10.66 9.40
C GLU A 14 5.89 -11.08 7.96
N PRO A 15 6.09 -10.21 6.96
CA PRO A 15 6.69 -8.88 7.06
C PRO A 15 5.69 -7.80 7.53
N VAL A 16 6.16 -6.86 8.36
CA VAL A 16 5.31 -5.84 9.01
C VAL A 16 5.12 -4.64 8.07
N PRO A 17 3.88 -4.24 7.72
CA PRO A 17 3.64 -3.11 6.83
C PRO A 17 4.04 -1.78 7.48
N ILE A 18 4.74 -0.94 6.71
CA ILE A 18 5.15 0.41 7.13
C ILE A 18 4.10 1.42 6.67
N ARG A 19 3.53 2.16 7.62
CA ARG A 19 2.47 3.15 7.41
C ARG A 19 3.01 4.55 7.10
N GLY A 20 4.23 4.83 7.54
CA GLY A 20 4.83 6.15 7.41
C GLY A 20 6.28 6.19 7.85
N TRP A 21 6.87 7.36 7.68
CA TRP A 21 8.29 7.63 7.93
C TRP A 21 8.42 8.90 8.76
N THR A 22 9.40 8.95 9.64
CA THR A 22 9.82 10.21 10.25
C THR A 22 11.34 10.25 10.42
N ILE A 23 11.88 11.48 10.38
CA ILE A 23 13.31 11.74 10.46
C ILE A 23 13.52 12.79 11.55
N ILE A 24 14.37 12.46 12.52
CA ILE A 24 14.69 13.35 13.64
C ILE A 24 16.18 13.68 13.59
N PRO A 25 16.59 14.95 13.74
CA PRO A 25 18.01 15.29 13.85
C PRO A 25 18.61 14.62 15.09
N LEU A 26 19.86 14.15 15.00
CA LEU A 26 20.55 13.53 16.15
C LEU A 26 21.00 14.55 17.18
N THR A 27 21.00 15.83 16.81
CA THR A 27 21.46 16.93 17.64
C THR A 27 20.42 18.04 17.65
N GLN A 28 20.30 18.74 18.77
CA GLN A 28 19.45 19.92 18.89
C GLN A 28 20.27 21.12 19.35
N ASP A 29 19.92 22.30 18.84
CA ASP A 29 20.54 23.54 19.28
C ASP A 29 19.97 23.97 20.64
N ARG A 30 20.86 24.23 21.59
CA ARG A 30 20.50 24.74 22.91
C ARG A 30 21.15 26.10 23.12
N LYS A 31 20.32 27.09 23.43
CA LYS A 31 20.78 28.40 23.87
C LYS A 31 21.17 28.32 25.35
N GLN A 32 22.42 28.61 25.63
CA GLN A 32 22.96 28.66 26.98
C GLN A 32 22.64 30.00 27.65
N ALA A 33 22.85 30.08 28.96
CA ALA A 33 22.55 31.27 29.76
C ALA A 33 23.38 32.50 29.36
N ASP A 34 24.55 32.29 28.75
CA ASP A 34 25.45 33.32 28.20
C ASP A 34 25.04 33.81 26.80
N GLY A 35 23.98 33.24 26.20
CA GLY A 35 23.50 33.56 24.87
C GLY A 35 24.13 32.73 23.74
N THR A 36 25.13 31.89 24.04
CA THR A 36 25.77 30.99 23.06
C THR A 36 24.82 29.88 22.65
N ILE A 37 24.81 29.53 21.36
CA ILE A 37 24.06 28.37 20.84
C ILE A 37 25.04 27.22 20.64
N THR A 38 24.77 26.08 21.28
CA THR A 38 25.56 24.86 21.13
C THR A 38 24.67 23.69 20.77
N ALA A 39 25.07 22.94 19.74
CA ALA A 39 24.43 21.67 19.40
C ALA A 39 24.77 20.62 20.46
N HIS A 40 23.75 19.89 20.95
CA HIS A 40 23.94 18.74 21.84
C HIS A 40 23.34 17.49 21.20
N SER A 41 23.96 16.34 21.44
CA SER A 41 23.43 15.04 20.97
C SER A 41 22.22 14.64 21.79
N LEU A 42 21.18 14.19 21.12
CA LEU A 42 19.94 13.71 21.73
C LEU A 42 20.08 12.25 22.17
N THR A 43 19.55 11.95 23.33
CA THR A 43 19.37 10.59 23.85
C THR A 43 18.25 9.85 23.12
N GLU A 44 18.20 8.53 23.27
CA GLU A 44 17.13 7.73 22.66
C GLU A 44 15.74 8.10 23.17
N GLU A 45 15.62 8.46 24.46
CA GLU A 45 14.37 8.93 25.04
C GLU A 45 13.91 10.26 24.41
N GLU A 46 14.83 11.22 24.21
CA GLU A 46 14.52 12.50 23.58
C GLU A 46 14.12 12.32 22.11
N LEU A 47 14.79 11.42 21.39
CA LEU A 47 14.41 11.06 20.02
C LEU A 47 12.99 10.47 19.98
N LEU A 48 12.66 9.53 20.88
CA LEU A 48 11.33 8.92 20.95
C LEU A 48 10.24 9.95 21.32
N GLN A 49 10.53 10.88 22.24
CA GLN A 49 9.62 11.98 22.57
C GLN A 49 9.33 12.85 21.35
N GLN A 50 10.34 13.16 20.52
CA GLN A 50 10.15 13.96 19.30
C GLN A 50 9.41 13.20 18.20
N VAL A 51 9.46 11.87 18.18
CA VAL A 51 8.68 11.06 17.24
C VAL A 51 7.20 11.01 17.61
N THR A 52 6.88 11.06 18.91
CA THR A 52 5.52 10.88 19.44
C THR A 52 4.44 11.76 18.78
N PRO A 53 4.66 13.06 18.54
CA PRO A 53 3.70 13.93 17.84
C PRO A 53 3.38 13.52 16.40
N HIS A 54 4.23 12.70 15.77
CA HIS A 54 4.09 12.26 14.38
C HIS A 54 3.47 10.87 14.25
N MET A 55 3.11 10.22 15.36
CA MET A 55 2.52 8.88 15.36
C MET A 55 0.99 8.93 15.36
N PRO A 56 0.30 8.24 14.43
CA PRO A 56 -1.14 8.02 14.53
C PRO A 56 -1.48 7.10 15.73
N ALA A 57 -2.71 7.19 16.22
CA ALA A 57 -3.20 6.32 17.28
C ALA A 57 -3.13 4.83 16.86
N GLY A 58 -2.72 3.95 17.76
CA GLY A 58 -2.52 2.51 17.48
C GLY A 58 -1.30 2.22 16.61
N SER A 59 -0.37 3.17 16.49
CA SER A 59 0.91 2.98 15.81
C SER A 59 2.06 3.11 16.78
N ARG A 60 3.18 2.48 16.44
CA ARG A 60 4.46 2.65 17.13
C ARG A 60 5.56 2.97 16.13
N ALA A 61 6.56 3.71 16.58
CA ALA A 61 7.76 3.97 15.80
C ALA A 61 8.86 2.98 16.15
N ILE A 62 9.54 2.49 15.12
CA ILE A 62 10.76 1.69 15.26
C ILE A 62 11.91 2.48 14.67
N ARG A 63 12.98 2.61 15.46
CA ARG A 63 14.24 3.18 14.98
C ARG A 63 14.89 2.23 13.99
N LEU A 64 15.24 2.76 12.83
CA LEU A 64 15.93 2.03 11.78
C LEU A 64 17.43 2.31 11.85
N HIS A 65 18.22 1.25 11.89
CA HIS A 65 19.67 1.31 11.79
C HIS A 65 20.08 1.17 10.31
N VAL A 66 19.81 2.20 9.53
CA VAL A 66 20.11 2.26 8.09
C VAL A 66 20.99 3.46 7.77
N THR A 67 21.78 3.37 6.71
CA THR A 67 22.56 4.50 6.20
C THR A 67 21.67 5.49 5.46
N ASP A 68 22.17 6.71 5.21
CA ASP A 68 21.45 7.70 4.39
C ASP A 68 21.20 7.18 2.97
N GLU A 69 22.14 6.40 2.42
CA GLU A 69 22.02 5.77 1.11
C GLU A 69 20.88 4.75 1.09
N ASP A 70 20.87 3.82 2.06
CA ASP A 70 19.82 2.80 2.19
C ASP A 70 18.45 3.43 2.45
N TRP A 71 18.42 4.50 3.26
CA TRP A 71 17.20 5.25 3.50
C TRP A 71 16.65 5.84 2.21
N ASN A 72 17.49 6.46 1.39
CA ASN A 72 17.07 7.05 0.12
C ASN A 72 16.70 6.00 -0.94
N ALA A 73 17.32 4.82 -0.89
CA ALA A 73 17.03 3.69 -1.76
C ALA A 73 15.80 2.88 -1.32
N ARG A 74 15.16 3.21 -0.18
CA ARG A 74 14.04 2.44 0.36
C ARG A 74 12.85 2.38 -0.60
N PRO A 75 12.12 1.25 -0.64
CA PRO A 75 10.91 1.14 -1.43
C PRO A 75 9.86 2.13 -0.93
N VAL A 76 9.29 2.89 -1.85
CA VAL A 76 8.20 3.84 -1.57
C VAL A 76 6.84 3.16 -1.76
N VAL A 77 6.78 2.12 -2.59
CA VAL A 77 5.58 1.33 -2.88
C VAL A 77 5.58 0.10 -1.98
N ASN A 78 4.50 -0.07 -1.20
CA ASN A 78 4.30 -1.18 -0.26
C ASN A 78 5.54 -1.52 0.59
N PRO A 79 6.14 -0.55 1.30
CA PRO A 79 7.26 -0.84 2.18
C PRO A 79 6.84 -1.75 3.33
N VAL A 80 7.66 -2.76 3.60
CA VAL A 80 7.49 -3.65 4.74
C VAL A 80 8.81 -3.82 5.49
N LEU A 81 8.73 -3.99 6.79
CA LEU A 81 9.85 -4.37 7.64
C LEU A 81 9.94 -5.90 7.68
N SER A 82 11.07 -6.45 7.24
CA SER A 82 11.30 -7.89 7.18
C SER A 82 12.72 -8.21 7.63
N LYS A 83 12.88 -9.12 8.61
CA LYS A 83 14.19 -9.57 9.13
C LYS A 83 15.15 -8.42 9.50
N GLY A 84 14.61 -7.33 10.04
CA GLY A 84 15.39 -6.14 10.45
C GLY A 84 15.77 -5.17 9.31
N GLY A 85 15.33 -5.40 8.08
CA GLY A 85 15.54 -4.51 6.93
C GLY A 85 14.23 -3.99 6.33
N ILE A 86 14.32 -2.92 5.55
CA ILE A 86 13.20 -2.41 4.74
C ILE A 86 13.22 -3.14 3.40
N THR A 87 12.15 -3.86 3.09
CA THR A 87 11.98 -4.56 1.81
C THR A 87 10.69 -4.11 1.15
N GLN A 88 10.61 -4.28 -0.18
CA GLN A 88 9.35 -4.09 -0.88
C GLN A 88 8.47 -5.30 -0.55
N GLY A 89 7.32 -5.06 0.07
CA GLY A 89 6.32 -6.08 0.28
C GLY A 89 5.75 -6.54 -1.04
N GLU A 90 5.25 -7.77 -1.07
CA GLU A 90 4.46 -8.23 -2.20
C GLU A 90 3.27 -7.28 -2.33
N THR A 91 3.14 -6.63 -3.49
CA THR A 91 1.87 -6.01 -3.89
C THR A 91 0.83 -7.10 -3.76
N PRO A 92 -0.28 -6.91 -3.00
CA PRO A 92 -1.32 -7.92 -2.97
C PRO A 92 -1.68 -8.21 -4.42
N SER A 93 -1.42 -9.45 -4.85
CA SER A 93 -1.72 -9.86 -6.21
C SER A 93 -3.21 -9.69 -6.34
N THR A 94 -3.67 -8.70 -7.11
CA THR A 94 -5.10 -8.46 -7.32
C THR A 94 -5.70 -9.80 -7.68
N THR A 95 -6.54 -10.36 -6.81
CA THR A 95 -6.97 -11.74 -7.00
C THR A 95 -7.73 -11.84 -8.32
N LEU A 96 -7.76 -13.00 -8.96
CA LEU A 96 -8.60 -13.16 -10.17
C LEU A 96 -10.06 -12.74 -9.90
N ARG A 97 -10.52 -12.90 -8.66
CA ARG A 97 -11.82 -12.40 -8.19
C ARG A 97 -11.90 -10.87 -8.22
N ASP A 98 -10.90 -10.16 -7.68
CA ASP A 98 -10.88 -8.68 -7.70
C ASP A 98 -10.79 -8.14 -9.13
N GLN A 99 -9.99 -8.78 -9.99
CA GLN A 99 -9.90 -8.40 -11.40
C GLN A 99 -11.22 -8.69 -12.14
N ALA A 100 -11.87 -9.82 -11.84
CA ALA A 100 -13.19 -10.15 -12.39
C ALA A 100 -14.27 -9.17 -11.93
N ALA A 101 -14.22 -8.71 -10.67
CA ALA A 101 -15.15 -7.70 -10.15
C ALA A 101 -15.02 -6.37 -10.90
N ALA A 102 -13.78 -5.92 -11.13
CA ALA A 102 -13.50 -4.73 -11.92
C ALA A 102 -14.00 -4.86 -13.36
N MET A 103 -13.76 -6.00 -14.02
CA MET A 103 -14.28 -6.28 -15.36
C MET A 103 -15.81 -6.34 -15.39
N MET A 104 -16.45 -6.93 -14.38
CA MET A 104 -17.91 -6.99 -14.29
C MET A 104 -18.54 -5.59 -14.20
N LEU A 105 -17.85 -4.63 -13.56
CA LEU A 105 -18.26 -3.23 -13.54
C LEU A 105 -18.23 -2.60 -14.96
N GLN A 106 -17.18 -2.90 -15.75
CA GLN A 106 -17.08 -2.43 -17.14
C GLN A 106 -18.19 -3.03 -18.01
N VAL A 107 -18.46 -4.33 -17.86
CA VAL A 107 -19.60 -4.99 -18.52
C VAL A 107 -20.91 -4.30 -18.19
N GLN A 108 -21.17 -3.97 -16.92
CA GLN A 108 -22.42 -3.31 -16.52
C GLN A 108 -22.58 -1.93 -17.18
N GLN A 109 -21.51 -1.15 -17.27
CA GLN A 109 -21.53 0.13 -17.98
C GLN A 109 -21.85 -0.08 -19.47
N GLN A 110 -21.25 -1.09 -20.08
CA GLN A 110 -21.49 -1.40 -21.49
C GLN A 110 -22.91 -1.93 -21.71
N ALA A 111 -23.47 -2.69 -20.77
CA ALA A 111 -24.85 -3.17 -20.80
C ALA A 111 -25.83 -1.98 -20.80
N ALA A 112 -25.58 -0.98 -19.96
CA ALA A 112 -26.40 0.22 -19.90
C ALA A 112 -26.36 1.00 -21.22
N MET A 113 -25.19 1.11 -21.86
CA MET A 113 -25.06 1.77 -23.17
C MET A 113 -25.76 0.97 -24.29
N THR A 114 -25.54 -0.34 -24.36
CA THR A 114 -26.17 -1.22 -25.34
C THR A 114 -27.69 -1.21 -25.20
N ALA A 115 -28.20 -1.27 -23.97
CA ALA A 115 -29.64 -1.15 -23.69
C ALA A 115 -30.20 0.23 -24.08
N ALA A 116 -29.46 1.32 -23.84
CA ALA A 116 -29.85 2.65 -24.29
C ALA A 116 -29.90 2.78 -25.82
N MET A 117 -29.09 1.98 -26.53
CA MET A 117 -29.12 1.86 -27.99
C MET A 117 -30.20 0.90 -28.51
N GLY A 118 -30.99 0.26 -27.63
CA GLY A 118 -32.00 -0.74 -28.00
C GLY A 118 -31.42 -2.08 -28.45
N GLU A 119 -30.13 -2.29 -28.24
CA GLU A 119 -29.41 -3.50 -28.59
C GLU A 119 -29.31 -4.45 -27.39
N THR A 120 -28.90 -5.70 -27.63
CA THR A 120 -28.63 -6.67 -26.55
C THR A 120 -27.25 -7.28 -26.72
N PHE A 121 -26.70 -7.80 -25.62
CA PHE A 121 -25.41 -8.46 -25.66
C PHE A 121 -25.39 -9.65 -26.61
N GLY A 122 -24.36 -9.68 -27.45
CA GLY A 122 -24.04 -10.79 -28.33
C GLY A 122 -23.61 -12.04 -27.55
N PRO A 123 -23.53 -13.19 -28.24
CA PRO A 123 -23.18 -14.47 -27.61
C PRO A 123 -21.81 -14.45 -26.95
N LYS A 124 -20.82 -13.72 -27.50
CA LYS A 124 -19.47 -13.64 -26.91
C LYS A 124 -19.47 -12.86 -25.61
N MET A 125 -20.20 -11.74 -25.56
CA MET A 125 -20.32 -10.97 -24.33
C MET A 125 -21.04 -11.77 -23.24
N ARG A 126 -22.13 -12.49 -23.56
CA ARG A 126 -22.82 -13.35 -22.58
C ARG A 126 -21.91 -14.46 -22.03
N ALA A 127 -21.09 -15.09 -22.88
CA ALA A 127 -20.11 -16.08 -22.44
C ALA A 127 -19.07 -15.47 -21.48
N CYS A 128 -18.54 -14.28 -21.81
CA CYS A 128 -17.62 -13.54 -20.95
C CYS A 128 -18.24 -13.25 -19.57
N VAL A 129 -19.48 -12.75 -19.53
CA VAL A 129 -20.21 -12.48 -18.28
C VAL A 129 -20.43 -13.74 -17.45
N SER A 130 -20.74 -14.87 -18.10
CA SER A 130 -20.88 -16.15 -17.42
C SER A 130 -19.57 -16.59 -16.76
N THR A 131 -18.44 -16.48 -17.46
CA THR A 131 -17.12 -16.80 -16.91
C THR A 131 -16.74 -15.86 -15.75
N LEU A 132 -16.98 -14.55 -15.89
CA LEU A 132 -16.73 -13.58 -14.82
C LEU A 132 -17.55 -13.88 -13.55
N ARG A 133 -18.83 -14.24 -13.70
CA ARG A 133 -19.66 -14.68 -12.58
C ARG A 133 -19.12 -15.95 -11.93
N ALA A 134 -18.74 -16.93 -12.73
CA ALA A 134 -18.21 -18.19 -12.21
C ALA A 134 -16.89 -18.00 -11.42
N ILE A 135 -16.04 -17.06 -11.83
CA ILE A 135 -14.84 -16.63 -11.08
C ILE A 135 -15.23 -15.92 -9.78
N LEU A 136 -16.21 -15.01 -9.82
CA LEU A 136 -16.68 -14.26 -8.66
C LEU A 136 -17.30 -15.17 -7.59
N ASP A 137 -18.18 -16.08 -8.01
CA ASP A 137 -18.84 -17.08 -7.17
C ASP A 137 -17.87 -18.17 -6.67
N GLY A 138 -16.65 -18.22 -7.21
CA GLY A 138 -15.63 -19.20 -6.83
C GLY A 138 -15.94 -20.62 -7.29
N SER A 139 -16.90 -20.79 -8.21
CA SER A 139 -17.24 -22.07 -8.81
C SER A 139 -16.25 -22.49 -9.91
N ASP A 140 -15.50 -21.53 -10.44
CA ASP A 140 -14.51 -21.72 -11.51
C ASP A 140 -13.16 -21.13 -11.11
N THR A 141 -12.09 -21.88 -11.35
CA THR A 141 -10.70 -21.47 -11.08
C THR A 141 -9.89 -21.41 -12.38
N PRO A 142 -10.30 -20.62 -13.39
CA PRO A 142 -9.48 -20.43 -14.57
C PRO A 142 -8.17 -19.76 -14.17
N THR A 143 -7.09 -20.05 -14.88
CA THR A 143 -5.78 -19.44 -14.64
C THR A 143 -5.68 -18.01 -15.22
N SER A 144 -6.70 -17.53 -15.93
CA SER A 144 -6.73 -16.20 -16.55
C SER A 144 -8.15 -15.66 -16.72
N LEU A 145 -8.28 -14.34 -16.84
CA LEU A 145 -9.55 -13.66 -17.13
C LEU A 145 -10.00 -13.87 -18.59
N PRO A 146 -11.31 -13.89 -18.85
CA PRO A 146 -11.83 -13.85 -20.22
C PRO A 146 -11.52 -12.51 -20.89
N THR A 147 -11.24 -12.52 -22.19
CA THR A 147 -11.05 -11.28 -22.96
C THR A 147 -12.40 -10.63 -23.22
N LEU A 148 -12.54 -9.34 -22.87
CA LEU A 148 -13.74 -8.58 -23.16
C LEU A 148 -13.85 -8.34 -24.69
N PRO A 149 -14.99 -8.66 -25.34
CA PRO A 149 -15.12 -8.43 -26.77
C PRO A 149 -15.14 -6.92 -27.08
N ALA A 150 -14.51 -6.53 -28.20
CA ALA A 150 -14.40 -5.12 -28.60
C ALA A 150 -15.75 -4.46 -28.89
N ARG A 151 -16.77 -5.25 -29.24
CA ARG A 151 -18.15 -4.82 -29.39
C ARG A 151 -19.07 -5.67 -28.51
N PRO A 152 -19.96 -5.06 -27.73
CA PRO A 152 -20.87 -5.78 -26.83
C PRO A 152 -21.95 -6.59 -27.57
N THR A 153 -22.21 -6.27 -28.83
CA THR A 153 -23.21 -6.93 -29.69
C THR A 153 -22.64 -8.07 -30.56
N ASP A 154 -21.32 -8.31 -30.51
CA ASP A 154 -20.63 -9.40 -31.23
C ASP A 154 -20.78 -10.76 -30.52
#